data_AF-A0A966DQ85-F1
#
_entry.id   AF-A0A966DQ85-F1
#
_cell.length_a   1.000
_cell.length_b   1.000
_cell.length_c   1.000
_cell.angle_alpha   90.00
_cell.angle_beta   90.00
_cell.angle_gamma   90.00
#
_symmetry.space_group_name_H-M   'P 1'
#
loop_
_entity.id
_entity.type
_entity.pdbx_description
1 polymer ?
#
loop_
_entity_poly.entity_id
_entity_poly.type
_entity_poly.pdbx_seq_one_letter_code
_entity_poly.pdbx_strand_id
1 'polypeptide(L)'
;MAEKKHIVVLTGAGISAESGIATFRDSDGLWENHSIDEVASPEGWYNNPKQVLDFYNQRRKQLSGVEPNAAHKALAKLESKYTVDIITQNVDDLHERGGSSRVLHIHGELKKARSTGNPKTIVTLTTDTLALGDCCPEGYQLRPHIVWFGEEV
;
A
#
# COMPACT_ATOMS: atom_id res chain seq x y z
N MET A 1 25.22 15.89 -22.39
CA MET A 1 24.33 16.31 -21.28
C MET A 1 25.03 15.88 -20.00
N ALA A 2 25.13 16.73 -18.98
CA ALA A 2 25.69 16.30 -17.69
C ALA A 2 24.79 15.24 -17.05
N GLU A 3 25.38 14.24 -16.42
CA GLU A 3 24.64 13.19 -15.70
C GLU A 3 23.83 13.80 -14.55
N LYS A 4 22.54 13.44 -14.45
CA LYS A 4 21.69 13.89 -13.35
C LYS A 4 22.23 13.28 -12.04
N LYS A 5 22.37 14.10 -10.99
CA LYS A 5 22.66 13.57 -9.65
C LYS A 5 21.51 12.68 -9.18
N HIS A 6 21.85 11.68 -8.37
CA HIS A 6 20.91 10.69 -7.85
C HIS A 6 20.47 11.03 -6.42
N ILE A 7 19.16 11.04 -6.17
CA ILE A 7 18.54 11.24 -4.86
C ILE A 7 17.69 10.02 -4.55
N VAL A 8 17.82 9.48 -3.34
CA VAL A 8 16.94 8.43 -2.82
C VAL A 8 16.14 9.01 -1.67
N VAL A 9 14.83 8.79 -1.67
CA VAL A 9 13.90 9.31 -0.65
C VAL A 9 13.18 8.14 0.00
N LEU A 10 13.27 8.02 1.33
CA LEU A 10 12.45 7.09 2.10
C LEU A 10 11.21 7.84 2.61
N THR A 11 10.02 7.29 2.34
CA THR A 11 8.74 7.87 2.78
C THR A 11 7.94 6.89 3.63
N GLY A 12 7.01 7.44 4.42
CA GLY A 12 6.07 6.70 5.26
C GLY A 12 4.78 7.49 5.43
N ALA A 13 3.88 7.00 6.29
CA ALA A 13 2.46 7.41 6.29
C ALA A 13 2.25 8.93 6.44
N GLY A 14 3.15 9.63 7.12
CA GLY A 14 3.08 11.08 7.30
C GLY A 14 3.04 11.88 5.98
N ILE A 15 3.63 11.38 4.89
CA ILE A 15 3.54 12.07 3.59
C ILE A 15 2.12 12.06 3.02
N SER A 16 1.30 11.07 3.39
CA SER A 16 -0.08 10.92 2.92
C SER A 16 -1.11 11.58 3.85
N ALA A 17 -0.69 12.12 5.00
CA ALA A 17 -1.58 12.74 5.99
C ALA A 17 -2.37 13.92 5.40
N GLU A 18 -1.70 14.83 4.68
CA GLU A 18 -2.34 15.99 4.03
C GLU A 18 -3.25 15.60 2.85
N SER A 19 -3.24 14.32 2.43
CA SER A 19 -4.19 13.77 1.46
C SER A 19 -5.46 13.22 2.12
N GLY A 20 -5.57 13.25 3.46
CA GLY A 20 -6.70 12.69 4.20
C GLY A 20 -6.59 11.20 4.50
N ILE A 21 -5.38 10.63 4.39
CA ILE A 21 -5.06 9.28 4.85
C ILE A 21 -4.50 9.38 6.27
N ALA A 22 -5.20 8.85 7.26
CA ALA A 22 -4.73 8.84 8.63
C ALA A 22 -3.42 8.04 8.76
N THR A 23 -2.52 8.48 9.63
CA THR A 23 -1.23 7.80 9.84
C THR A 23 -1.38 6.58 10.74
N PHE A 24 -0.31 5.78 10.83
CA PHE A 24 -0.30 4.55 11.62
C PHE A 24 -0.21 4.80 13.14
N ARG A 25 0.35 5.93 13.58
CA ARG A 25 0.75 6.16 14.99
C ARG A 25 0.13 7.40 15.64
N ASP A 26 -0.68 8.16 14.93
CA ASP A 26 -1.40 9.27 15.54
C ASP A 26 -2.51 8.75 16.47
N SER A 27 -2.84 9.55 17.48
CA SER A 27 -3.89 9.23 18.47
C SER A 27 -5.27 8.95 17.85
N ASP A 28 -5.49 9.42 16.62
CA ASP A 28 -6.69 9.19 15.79
C ASP A 28 -6.44 8.18 14.64
N GLY A 29 -5.41 7.34 14.77
CA GLY A 29 -4.92 6.47 13.70
C GLY A 29 -5.95 5.43 13.22
N LEU A 30 -5.71 4.87 12.02
CA LEU A 30 -6.50 3.86 11.29
C LEU A 30 -6.95 2.60 12.09
N TRP A 31 -6.56 2.51 13.36
CA TRP A 31 -6.65 1.38 14.28
C TRP A 31 -7.64 1.58 15.43
N GLU A 32 -8.27 2.75 15.60
CA GLU A 32 -9.12 3.02 16.77
C GLU A 32 -10.24 1.98 17.00
N ASN A 33 -10.59 1.15 16.00
CA ASN A 33 -11.63 0.13 16.10
C ASN A 33 -11.18 -1.33 15.87
N HIS A 34 -9.89 -1.59 15.59
CA HIS A 34 -9.40 -2.96 15.35
C HIS A 34 -8.01 -3.18 15.95
N SER A 35 -7.80 -4.34 16.59
CA SER A 35 -6.45 -4.76 16.98
C SER A 35 -5.59 -4.97 15.74
N ILE A 36 -4.35 -4.44 15.75
CA ILE A 36 -3.38 -4.62 14.66
C ILE A 36 -3.17 -6.11 14.38
N ASP A 37 -3.07 -6.89 15.45
CA ASP A 37 -2.83 -8.33 15.38
C ASP A 37 -4.00 -9.09 14.74
N GLU A 38 -5.22 -8.52 14.71
CA GLU A 38 -6.37 -9.19 14.09
C GLU A 38 -6.43 -9.01 12.58
N VAL A 39 -5.85 -7.94 12.04
CA VAL A 39 -6.08 -7.55 10.64
C VAL A 39 -4.82 -7.21 9.85
N ALA A 40 -3.65 -7.17 10.47
CA ALA A 40 -2.36 -7.00 9.80
C ALA A 40 -1.30 -8.00 10.32
N SER A 41 -1.72 -9.25 10.57
CA SER A 41 -0.84 -10.37 10.90
C SER A 41 -1.27 -11.65 10.14
N PRO A 42 -0.35 -12.60 9.91
CA PRO A 42 -0.71 -13.94 9.44
C PRO A 42 -1.73 -14.63 10.34
N GLU A 43 -1.61 -14.50 11.66
CA GLU A 43 -2.50 -15.09 12.65
C GLU A 43 -3.93 -14.55 12.51
N GLY A 44 -4.07 -13.24 12.34
CA GLY A 44 -5.35 -12.57 12.08
C GLY A 44 -6.03 -13.09 10.81
N TRP A 45 -5.24 -13.30 9.74
CA TRP A 45 -5.74 -13.91 8.51
C TRP A 45 -6.23 -15.34 8.70
N TYR A 46 -5.49 -16.19 9.43
CA TYR A 46 -5.91 -17.56 9.69
C TYR A 46 -7.15 -17.63 10.60
N ASN A 47 -7.27 -16.70 11.55
CA ASN A 47 -8.39 -16.66 12.49
C ASN A 47 -9.68 -16.12 11.84
N ASN A 48 -9.60 -15.01 11.12
CA ASN A 48 -10.77 -14.36 10.52
C ASN A 48 -10.42 -13.63 9.21
N PRO A 49 -10.24 -14.36 8.09
CA PRO A 49 -9.82 -13.74 6.83
C PRO A 49 -10.87 -12.76 6.30
N LYS A 50 -12.15 -12.95 6.62
CA LYS A 50 -13.21 -12.00 6.25
C LYS A 50 -12.97 -10.62 6.87
N GLN A 51 -12.64 -10.57 8.17
CA GLN A 51 -12.35 -9.32 8.86
C GLN A 51 -11.13 -8.61 8.26
N VAL A 52 -10.07 -9.36 7.95
CA VAL A 52 -8.89 -8.83 7.26
C VAL A 52 -9.27 -8.24 5.89
N LEU A 53 -10.06 -8.97 5.09
CA LEU A 53 -10.51 -8.50 3.78
C LEU A 53 -11.34 -7.21 3.90
N ASP A 54 -12.32 -7.19 4.80
CA ASP A 54 -13.18 -6.01 5.02
C ASP A 54 -12.34 -4.79 5.42
N PHE A 55 -11.37 -4.99 6.30
CA PHE A 55 -10.43 -3.95 6.75
C PHE A 55 -9.63 -3.33 5.59
N TYR A 56 -9.09 -4.16 4.67
CA TYR A 56 -8.36 -3.65 3.51
C TYR A 56 -9.29 -3.09 2.42
N ASN A 57 -10.50 -3.62 2.26
CA ASN A 57 -11.50 -3.08 1.34
C ASN A 57 -11.94 -1.67 1.74
N GLN A 58 -12.10 -1.40 3.04
CA GLN A 58 -12.37 -0.04 3.53
C GLN A 58 -11.25 0.94 3.16
N ARG A 59 -9.99 0.51 3.26
CA ARG A 59 -8.82 1.34 2.89
C ARG A 59 -8.75 1.61 1.40
N ARG A 60 -9.05 0.61 0.56
CA ARG A 60 -9.15 0.81 -0.90
C ARG A 60 -10.24 1.80 -1.26
N LYS A 61 -11.40 1.72 -0.60
CA LYS A 61 -12.50 2.69 -0.74
C LYS A 61 -12.05 4.10 -0.40
N GLN A 62 -11.44 4.29 0.77
CA GLN A 62 -10.90 5.59 1.18
C GLN A 62 -9.86 6.11 0.18
N LEU A 63 -8.93 5.25 -0.27
CA LEU A 63 -7.88 5.62 -1.23
C LEU A 63 -8.46 6.14 -2.55
N SER A 64 -9.60 5.62 -3.00
CA SER A 64 -10.25 6.08 -4.22
C SER A 64 -10.81 7.51 -4.11
N GLY A 65 -11.08 7.98 -2.89
CA GLY A 65 -11.65 9.30 -2.60
C GLY A 65 -10.63 10.40 -2.29
N VAL A 66 -9.33 10.09 -2.28
CA VAL A 66 -8.25 11.04 -1.93
C VAL A 66 -7.33 11.31 -3.11
N GLU A 67 -6.64 12.45 -3.10
CA GLU A 67 -5.72 12.88 -4.16
C GLU A 67 -4.30 13.15 -3.64
N PRO A 68 -3.25 13.05 -4.48
CA PRO A 68 -1.89 13.40 -4.10
C PRO A 68 -1.78 14.86 -3.66
N ASN A 69 -1.21 15.07 -2.48
CA ASN A 69 -0.93 16.40 -1.94
C ASN A 69 0.34 17.04 -2.54
N ALA A 70 0.73 18.20 -1.99
CA ALA A 70 1.89 18.96 -2.46
C ALA A 70 3.22 18.20 -2.33
N ALA A 71 3.39 17.35 -1.31
CA ALA A 71 4.62 16.61 -1.09
C ALA A 71 4.88 15.57 -2.20
N HIS A 72 3.86 14.78 -2.57
CA HIS A 72 3.94 13.84 -3.68
C HIS A 72 4.31 14.53 -4.99
N LYS A 73 3.61 15.63 -5.32
CA LYS A 73 3.85 16.42 -6.54
C LYS A 73 5.24 17.07 -6.53
N ALA A 74 5.74 17.46 -5.36
CA ALA A 74 7.08 18.02 -5.24
C ALA A 74 8.18 16.98 -5.52
N LEU A 75 8.02 15.75 -5.03
CA LEU A 75 8.95 14.65 -5.33
C LEU A 75 8.94 14.30 -6.82
N ALA A 76 7.76 14.19 -7.45
CA ALA A 76 7.65 14.01 -8.90
C ALA A 76 8.35 15.14 -9.68
N LYS A 77 8.18 16.40 -9.24
CA LYS A 77 8.83 17.56 -9.89
C LYS A 77 10.35 17.52 -9.79
N LEU A 78 10.94 16.91 -8.75
CA LEU A 78 12.39 16.76 -8.62
C LEU A 78 12.99 15.90 -9.74
N GLU A 79 12.23 14.96 -10.30
CA GLU A 79 12.67 14.09 -11.41
C GLU A 79 13.06 14.89 -12.67
N SER A 80 12.55 16.11 -12.83
CA SER A 80 12.97 17.00 -13.92
C SER A 80 14.47 17.35 -13.87
N LYS A 81 15.05 17.40 -12.67
CA LYS A 81 16.44 17.83 -12.43
C LYS A 81 17.35 16.69 -11.95
N TYR A 82 16.80 15.69 -11.28
CA TYR A 82 17.53 14.61 -10.64
C TYR A 82 17.02 13.26 -11.10
N THR A 83 17.84 12.22 -10.97
CA THR A 83 17.30 10.86 -10.88
C THR A 83 16.79 10.70 -9.46
N VAL A 84 15.51 10.38 -9.28
CA VAL A 84 14.90 10.23 -7.96
C VAL A 84 14.38 8.81 -7.85
N ASP A 85 14.79 8.08 -6.80
CA ASP A 85 14.17 6.82 -6.41
C ASP A 85 13.43 7.03 -5.08
N ILE A 86 12.15 6.68 -5.05
CA ILE A 86 11.33 6.73 -3.85
C ILE A 86 11.19 5.31 -3.30
N ILE A 87 11.68 5.10 -2.09
CA ILE A 87 11.39 3.90 -1.31
C ILE A 87 10.26 4.28 -0.35
N THR A 88 9.13 3.57 -0.40
CA THR A 88 7.96 3.91 0.41
C THR A 88 7.51 2.75 1.27
N GLN A 89 7.27 3.06 2.55
CA GLN A 89 6.57 2.17 3.48
C GLN A 89 5.05 2.23 3.30
N ASN A 90 4.55 3.18 2.51
CA ASN A 90 3.13 3.30 2.24
C ASN A 90 2.68 2.24 1.26
N VAL A 91 1.41 1.89 1.38
CA VAL A 91 0.73 0.92 0.52
C VAL A 91 -0.29 1.59 -0.40
N ASP A 92 -0.45 2.92 -0.28
CA ASP A 92 -1.22 3.76 -1.22
C ASP A 92 -0.45 4.01 -2.53
N ASP A 93 -1.11 4.49 -3.57
CA ASP A 93 -0.52 4.79 -4.89
C ASP A 93 -0.37 6.31 -5.14
N LEU A 94 -0.25 7.11 -4.07
CA LEU A 94 -0.25 8.57 -4.19
C LEU A 94 1.04 9.13 -4.78
N HIS A 95 2.16 8.41 -4.69
CA HIS A 95 3.40 8.80 -5.37
C HIS A 95 3.24 8.70 -6.89
N GLU A 96 2.73 7.57 -7.38
CA GLU A 96 2.49 7.31 -8.79
C GLU A 96 1.46 8.30 -9.35
N ARG A 97 0.32 8.47 -8.65
CA ARG A 97 -0.70 9.46 -9.03
C ARG A 97 -0.16 10.89 -8.94
N GLY A 98 0.80 11.15 -8.06
CA GLY A 98 1.50 12.42 -7.93
C GLY A 98 2.50 12.71 -9.06
N GLY A 99 2.80 11.69 -9.88
CA GLY A 99 3.67 11.76 -11.06
C GLY A 99 5.06 11.18 -10.87
N SER A 100 5.35 10.52 -9.75
CA SER A 100 6.63 9.85 -9.54
C SER A 100 6.75 8.60 -10.42
N SER A 101 7.90 8.43 -11.06
CA SER A 101 8.12 7.35 -12.05
C SER A 101 8.93 6.17 -11.52
N ARG A 102 9.58 6.32 -10.37
CA ARG A 102 10.49 5.32 -9.78
C ARG A 102 10.19 5.13 -8.29
N VAL A 103 9.23 4.24 -8.02
CA VAL A 103 8.74 3.98 -6.67
C VAL A 103 8.93 2.50 -6.34
N LEU A 104 9.48 2.23 -5.16
CA LEU A 104 9.64 0.91 -4.57
C LEU A 104 8.77 0.82 -3.32
N HIS A 105 7.72 0.00 -3.39
CA HIS A 105 6.86 -0.33 -2.25
C HIS A 105 7.45 -1.47 -1.43
N ILE A 106 7.91 -1.19 -0.22
CA ILE A 106 8.52 -2.23 0.64
C ILE A 106 7.49 -2.96 1.51
N HIS A 107 6.28 -2.44 1.65
CA HIS A 107 5.20 -3.10 2.42
C HIS A 107 4.03 -3.57 1.55
N GLY A 108 4.26 -3.69 0.23
CA GLY A 108 3.23 -4.05 -0.74
C GLY A 108 2.35 -2.87 -1.16
N GLU A 109 1.23 -3.19 -1.80
CA GLU A 109 0.38 -2.22 -2.51
C GLU A 109 -1.10 -2.57 -2.32
N LEU A 110 -1.91 -1.59 -1.88
CA LEU A 110 -3.33 -1.78 -1.60
C LEU A 110 -4.12 -2.22 -2.83
N LYS A 111 -3.75 -1.74 -4.01
CA LYS A 111 -4.42 -2.08 -5.27
C LYS A 111 -4.02 -3.44 -5.83
N LYS A 112 -3.23 -4.22 -5.09
CA LYS A 112 -2.83 -5.58 -5.48
C LYS A 112 -3.31 -6.62 -4.46
N ALA A 113 -3.42 -7.84 -4.94
CA ALA A 113 -3.65 -9.04 -4.14
C ALA A 113 -2.61 -10.10 -4.50
N ARG A 114 -2.31 -11.01 -3.56
CA ARG A 114 -1.42 -12.15 -3.80
C ARG A 114 -2.10 -13.45 -3.41
N SER A 115 -1.72 -14.54 -4.09
CA SER A 115 -2.19 -15.88 -3.76
C SER A 115 -1.70 -16.33 -2.38
N THR A 116 -2.56 -17.04 -1.66
CA THR A 116 -2.20 -17.74 -0.41
C THR A 116 -1.44 -19.04 -0.64
N GLY A 117 -1.45 -19.59 -1.85
CA GLY A 117 -0.65 -20.77 -2.22
C GLY A 117 0.75 -20.41 -2.70
N ASN A 118 0.84 -19.55 -3.71
CA ASN A 118 2.12 -19.06 -4.25
C ASN A 118 2.21 -17.52 -4.08
N PRO A 119 2.98 -17.01 -3.12
CA PRO A 119 3.06 -15.58 -2.84
C PRO A 119 3.56 -14.72 -4.01
N LYS A 120 4.24 -15.33 -5.00
CA LYS A 120 4.71 -14.65 -6.22
C LYS A 120 3.59 -14.42 -7.24
N THR A 121 2.46 -15.10 -7.11
CA THR A 121 1.27 -14.87 -7.93
C THR A 121 0.56 -13.61 -7.41
N ILE A 122 0.90 -12.46 -8.00
CA ILE A 122 0.35 -11.14 -7.66
C ILE A 122 -0.58 -10.68 -8.78
N VAL A 123 -1.75 -10.15 -8.40
CA VAL A 123 -2.75 -9.60 -9.32
C VAL A 123 -3.06 -8.15 -8.97
N THR A 124 -3.23 -7.32 -9.98
CA THR A 124 -3.77 -5.96 -9.82
C THR A 124 -5.29 -6.06 -9.76
N LEU A 125 -5.88 -5.45 -8.73
CA LEU A 125 -7.34 -5.42 -8.55
C LEU A 125 -7.95 -4.37 -9.48
N THR A 126 -9.08 -4.71 -10.08
CA THR A 126 -9.88 -3.77 -10.89
C THR A 126 -10.99 -3.10 -10.09
N THR A 127 -11.27 -3.60 -8.89
CA THR A 127 -12.25 -3.09 -7.93
C THR A 127 -11.57 -2.75 -6.60
N ASP A 128 -12.30 -2.06 -5.73
CA ASP A 128 -11.90 -1.75 -4.35
C ASP A 128 -12.24 -2.89 -3.37
N THR A 129 -12.77 -4.01 -3.87
CA THR A 129 -13.25 -5.15 -3.08
C THR A 129 -12.49 -6.43 -3.41
N LEU A 130 -12.17 -7.19 -2.36
CA LEU A 130 -11.70 -8.57 -2.43
C LEU A 130 -12.48 -9.38 -1.39
N ALA A 131 -13.05 -10.51 -1.80
CA ALA A 131 -13.91 -11.35 -0.99
C ALA A 131 -13.37 -12.77 -0.80
N LEU A 132 -13.92 -13.48 0.17
CA LEU A 132 -13.69 -14.92 0.29
C LEU A 132 -14.27 -15.62 -0.95
N GLY A 133 -13.50 -16.55 -1.51
CA GLY A 133 -13.81 -17.22 -2.77
C GLY A 133 -13.16 -16.57 -4.00
N ASP A 134 -12.61 -15.36 -3.88
CA ASP A 134 -11.82 -14.76 -4.95
C ASP A 134 -10.45 -15.46 -5.03
N CYS A 135 -10.32 -16.39 -5.98
CA CYS A 135 -9.12 -17.18 -6.15
C CYS A 135 -8.21 -16.66 -7.25
N CYS A 136 -6.91 -16.92 -7.11
CA CYS A 136 -5.96 -16.76 -8.20
C CYS A 136 -6.21 -17.82 -9.30
N PRO A 137 -5.57 -17.71 -10.49
CA PRO A 137 -5.72 -18.69 -11.56
C PRO A 137 -5.39 -20.14 -11.16
N GLU A 138 -4.63 -20.33 -10.08
CA GLU A 138 -4.24 -21.64 -9.53
C GLU A 138 -5.29 -22.20 -8.54
N GLY A 139 -6.39 -21.47 -8.28
CA GLY A 139 -7.48 -21.91 -7.40
C GLY A 139 -7.30 -21.59 -5.92
N TYR A 140 -6.20 -20.95 -5.52
CA TYR A 140 -5.96 -20.53 -4.13
C TYR A 140 -6.60 -19.18 -3.83
N GLN A 141 -7.10 -19.01 -2.60
CA GLN A 141 -7.66 -17.75 -2.11
C GLN A 141 -6.65 -16.60 -2.27
N LEU A 142 -7.11 -15.46 -2.78
CA LEU A 142 -6.35 -14.21 -2.79
C LEU A 142 -6.45 -13.51 -1.45
N ARG A 143 -5.34 -12.90 -1.04
CA ARG A 143 -5.25 -11.98 0.11
C ARG A 143 -4.70 -10.63 -0.33
N PRO A 144 -4.84 -9.56 0.47
CA PRO A 144 -4.17 -8.29 0.19
C PRO A 144 -2.66 -8.48 -0.03
N HIS A 145 -2.10 -7.82 -1.05
CA HIS A 145 -0.65 -7.80 -1.29
C HIS A 145 -0.01 -6.78 -0.36
N ILE A 146 0.02 -7.12 0.92
CA ILE A 146 0.53 -6.29 2.00
C ILE A 146 1.47 -7.16 2.83
N VAL A 147 2.61 -6.60 3.21
CA VAL A 147 3.52 -7.23 4.17
C VAL A 147 2.94 -6.98 5.56
N TRP A 148 2.55 -8.06 6.22
CA TRP A 148 2.02 -8.02 7.58
C TRP A 148 3.12 -8.10 8.63
N PHE A 149 2.78 -7.76 9.87
CA PHE A 149 3.69 -7.96 10.99
C PHE A 149 4.08 -9.44 11.08
N GLY A 150 5.37 -9.71 11.23
CA GLY A 150 5.91 -11.07 11.25
C GLY A 150 6.25 -11.66 9.88
N GLU A 151 5.95 -10.97 8.78
CA GLU A 151 6.33 -11.39 7.43
C GLU A 151 7.66 -10.77 6.96
N GLU A 152 8.35 -11.45 6.05
CA GLU A 152 9.54 -10.92 5.38
C GLU A 152 9.18 -9.79 4.39
N VAL A 153 10.10 -8.82 4.28
CA VAL A 153 10.05 -7.68 3.36
C VAL A 153 10.82 -8.00 2.08
#